data_AF-A0A6A1WGT3-F1
#
_entry.id   AF-A0A6A1WGT3-F1
#
_cell.length_a   1.000
_cell.length_b   1.000
_cell.length_c   1.000
_cell.angle_alpha   90.00
_cell.angle_beta   90.00
_cell.angle_gamma   90.00
#
_symmetry.space_group_name_H-M   'P 1'
#
loop_
_entity.id
_entity.type
_entity.pdbx_description
1 polymer ?
#
loop_
_entity_poly.entity_id
_entity_poly.type
_entity_poly.pdbx_seq_one_letter_code
_entity_poly.pdbx_strand_id
1 'polypeptide(L)' 'MDPLVGEACVLAEAMDLACRKKWLREEFECDSLVICKEVLEDGNPSWLVAAMVEKIHRGSANFKDWRIA' A
#
# COMPACT_ATOMS: atom_id res chain seq x y z
N MET A 1 11.10 -13.09 -8.78
CA MET A 1 9.99 -12.38 -8.12
C MET A 1 9.45 -11.38 -9.12
N ASP A 2 8.14 -11.25 -9.23
CA ASP A 2 7.54 -10.18 -10.03
C ASP A 2 7.85 -8.83 -9.36
N PRO A 3 8.40 -7.83 -10.09
CA PRO A 3 8.71 -6.52 -9.52
C PRO A 3 7.53 -5.87 -8.80
N LEU A 4 6.31 -6.03 -9.34
CA LEU A 4 5.08 -5.49 -8.77
C LEU A 4 4.76 -6.13 -7.41
N VAL A 5 4.99 -7.43 -7.28
CA VAL A 5 4.83 -8.16 -6.01
C VAL A 5 5.84 -7.67 -4.98
N GLY A 6 7.07 -7.38 -5.41
CA GLY A 6 8.10 -6.82 -4.53
C GLY A 6 7.72 -5.45 -3.98
N GLU A 7 7.31 -4.53 -4.86
CA GLU A 7 6.90 -3.18 -4.49
C GLU A 7 5.67 -3.18 -3.56
N ALA A 8 4.65 -3.98 -3.88
CA ALA A 8 3.45 -4.10 -3.03
C ALA A 8 3.78 -4.69 -1.65
N CYS A 9 4.72 -5.64 -1.60
CA CYS A 9 5.17 -6.25 -0.35
C CYS A 9 5.89 -5.22 0.53
N VAL A 10 6.88 -4.50 -0.03
CA VAL A 10 7.65 -3.48 0.69
C VAL A 10 6.72 -2.41 1.27
N LEU A 11 5.76 -1.95 0.49
CA LEU A 11 4.80 -0.95 0.93
C LEU A 11 3.90 -1.48 2.08
N ALA A 12 3.37 -2.70 1.93
CA ALA A 12 2.53 -3.31 2.94
C ALA A 12 3.28 -3.60 4.26
N GLU A 13 4.58 -3.95 4.18
CA GLU A 13 5.45 -4.12 5.34
C GLU A 13 5.77 -2.78 6.02
N ALA A 14 6.05 -1.73 5.24
CA ALA A 14 6.31 -0.40 5.77
C ALA A 14 5.11 0.16 6.54
N MET A 15 3.90 -0.02 6.01
CA MET A 15 2.66 0.39 6.68
C MET A 15 2.40 -0.41 7.96
N ASP A 16 2.60 -1.74 7.94
CA ASP A 16 2.46 -2.58 9.14
C ASP A 16 3.48 -2.17 10.23
N LEU A 17 4.73 -1.87 9.84
CA LEU A 17 5.74 -1.36 10.76
C LEU A 17 5.32 -0.02 11.37
N ALA A 18 4.85 0.93 10.56
CA ALA A 18 4.38 2.22 11.05
C ALA A 18 3.19 2.10 12.01
N CYS A 19 2.22 1.22 11.69
CA CYS A 19 1.11 0.88 12.58
C CYS A 19 1.60 0.37 13.94
N ARG A 20 2.52 -0.61 13.95
CA ARG A 20 3.11 -1.17 15.18
C ARG A 20 3.88 -0.13 15.99
N LYS A 21 4.49 0.85 15.32
CA LYS A 21 5.22 1.96 15.95
C LYS A 21 4.34 3.17 16.29
N LYS A 22 3.04 3.14 15.95
CA LYS A 22 2.08 4.25 16.11
C LYS A 22 2.48 5.52 15.34
N TRP A 23 3.17 5.35 14.21
CA TRP A 23 3.61 6.43 13.33
C TRP A 23 2.49 6.82 12.36
N LEU A 24 1.35 7.26 12.89
CA LEU A 24 0.12 7.49 12.11
C LEU A 24 0.14 8.79 11.27
N ARG A 25 1.24 9.54 11.31
CA ARG A 25 1.42 10.81 10.59
C ARG A 25 2.50 10.73 9.50
N GLU A 26 3.04 9.55 9.24
CA GLU A 26 4.03 9.37 8.18
C GLU A 26 3.34 9.38 6.82
N GLU A 27 3.99 10.02 5.86
CA GLU A 27 3.60 9.99 4.46
C GLU A 27 4.25 8.77 3.81
N PHE A 28 3.45 8.01 3.05
CA PHE A 28 3.94 6.93 2.22
C PHE A 28 3.89 7.36 0.77
N GLU A 29 5.01 7.17 0.08
CA GLU A 29 5.14 7.45 -1.35
C GLU A 29 5.34 6.13 -2.10
N CYS A 30 4.65 5.99 -3.23
CA CYS A 30 4.77 4.86 -4.14
C CYS A 30 4.79 5.42 -5.55
N ASP A 31 5.84 5.14 -6.30
CA ASP A 31 6.03 5.52 -7.71
C ASP A 31 5.44 4.50 -8.69
N SER A 32 4.99 3.35 -8.17
CA SER A 32 4.36 2.30 -8.95
C SER A 32 2.93 2.65 -9.30
N LEU A 33 2.74 3.24 -10.49
CA LEU A 33 1.42 3.58 -11.03
C LEU A 33 0.43 2.42 -10.98
N VAL A 34 0.89 1.18 -11.14
CA VAL A 34 0.04 -0.02 -11.09
C VAL A 34 -0.51 -0.25 -9.68
N ILE A 35 0.36 -0.20 -8.66
CA ILE A 35 -0.06 -0.34 -7.26
C ILE A 35 -0.94 0.83 -6.86
N CYS A 36 -0.56 2.05 -7.21
CA CYS A 36 -1.35 3.23 -6.94
C CYS A 36 -2.75 3.13 -7.56
N LYS A 37 -2.85 2.62 -8.79
CA LYS A 37 -4.13 2.38 -9.44
C LYS A 37 -4.94 1.30 -8.74
N GLU A 38 -4.33 0.15 -8.42
CA GLU A 38 -5.03 -0.93 -7.72
C GLU A 38 -5.44 -0.56 -6.28
N VAL A 39 -4.73 0.37 -5.63
CA VAL A 39 -5.04 0.91 -4.30
C VAL A 39 -6.05 2.06 -4.38
N LEU A 40 -6.12 2.84 -5.45
CA LEU A 40 -7.09 3.95 -5.56
C LEU A 40 -8.41 3.53 -6.19
N GLU A 41 -8.35 2.71 -7.22
CA GLU A 41 -9.55 2.14 -7.82
C GLU A 41 -9.99 1.02 -6.89
N ASP A 42 -11.16 1.18 -6.27
CA ASP A 42 -11.85 0.19 -5.41
C ASP A 42 -12.35 -1.02 -6.25
N GLY A 43 -11.54 -1.42 -7.23
CA GLY A 43 -11.79 -2.45 -8.20
C GLY A 43 -11.26 -3.80 -7.73
N ASN A 44 -11.17 -4.74 -8.68
CA ASN A 44 -10.67 -6.09 -8.43
C ASN A 44 -9.15 -6.08 -8.67
N PRO A 45 -8.30 -5.98 -7.63
CA PRO A 45 -6.86 -5.97 -7.81
C PRO A 45 -6.39 -7.24 -8.51
N SER A 46 -5.24 -7.17 -9.18
CA SER A 46 -4.64 -8.35 -9.80
C SER A 46 -4.48 -9.42 -8.72
N TRP A 47 -4.86 -10.67 -9.02
CA TRP A 47 -4.77 -11.80 -8.08
C TRP A 47 -3.37 -11.99 -7.50
N LEU A 48 -2.34 -11.49 -8.20
CA LEU A 48 -0.94 -11.47 -7.79
C LEU A 48 -0.66 -10.58 -6.58
N VAL A 49 -1.38 -9.46 -6.42
CA VAL A 49 -1.14 -8.47 -5.36
C VAL A 49 -2.38 -8.17 -4.52
N ALA A 50 -3.51 -8.81 -4.81
CA ALA A 50 -4.80 -8.58 -4.14
C ALA A 50 -4.72 -8.59 -2.60
N ALA A 51 -4.04 -9.57 -2.01
CA ALA A 51 -3.88 -9.65 -0.55
C ALA A 51 -3.04 -8.51 0.03
N MET A 52 -2.06 -8.00 -0.73
CA MET A 52 -1.22 -6.88 -0.33
C MET A 52 -1.95 -5.55 -0.50
N VAL A 53 -2.69 -5.37 -1.59
CA VAL A 53 -3.57 -4.22 -1.83
C VAL A 53 -4.62 -4.11 -0.71
N GLU A 54 -5.27 -5.20 -0.33
CA GLU A 54 -6.24 -5.21 0.77
C GLU A 54 -5.58 -4.82 2.12
N LYS A 55 -4.33 -5.26 2.35
CA LYS A 55 -3.56 -4.88 3.54
C LYS A 55 -3.20 -3.39 3.52
N ILE A 56 -2.81 -2.85 2.36
CA ILE A 56 -2.52 -1.44 2.14
C ILE A 56 -3.79 -0.60 2.35
N HIS A 57 -4.94 -0.99 1.80
CA HIS A 57 -6.24 -0.34 2.02
C HIS A 57 -6.63 -0.26 3.49
N ARG A 58 -6.53 -1.38 4.22
CA ARG A 58 -6.81 -1.37 5.66
C ARG A 58 -5.83 -0.50 6.43
N GLY A 59 -4.57 -0.47 6.00
CA GLY A 59 -3.53 0.39 6.55
C GLY A 59 -3.86 1.86 6.32
N SER A 60 -4.17 2.26 5.08
CA SER A 60 -4.37 3.65 4.66
C SER A 60 -5.51 4.32 5.39
N ALA A 61 -6.57 3.58 5.76
CA ALA A 61 -7.64 4.09 6.62
C ALA A 61 -7.15 4.60 7.99
N ASN A 62 -6.00 4.13 8.47
CA ASN A 62 -5.40 4.55 9.74
C ASN A 62 -4.37 5.69 9.60
N PHE A 63 -3.91 5.99 8.38
CA PHE A 63 -2.94 7.05 8.12
C PHE A 63 -3.64 8.30 7.61
N LYS A 64 -3.29 9.45 8.18
CA LYS A 64 -4.01 10.70 7.92
C LYS A 64 -3.73 11.28 6.53
N ASP A 65 -2.53 11.03 6.01
CA ASP A 65 -2.03 11.58 4.76
C ASP A 65 -1.37 10.46 3.93
N TRP A 66 -2.10 9.94 2.94
CA TRP A 66 -1.59 9.03 1.91
C TRP A 66 -1.56 9.80 0.60
N ARG A 67 -0.39 9.88 -0.05
CA ARG A 67 -0.23 10.60 -1.31
C ARG A 67 0.38 9.68 -2.35
N ILE A 68 -0.14 9.79 -3.56
CA ILE A 68 0.43 9.15 -4.73
C ILE A 68 1.16 10.24 -5.49
N ALA A 69 2.45 10.00 -5.76
CA ALA A 69 3.31 10.92 -6.49
C ALA A 69 2.94 10.96 -7.98
#